data_AF-A0A7X8D8W3-F1
#
_entry.id   AF-A0A7X8D8W3-F1
#
_cell.length_a   1.000
_cell.length_b   1.000
_cell.length_c   1.000
_cell.angle_alpha   90.00
_cell.angle_beta   90.00
_cell.angle_gamma   90.00
#
_symmetry.space_group_name_H-M   'P 1'
#
loop_
_entity.id
_entity.type
_entity.pdbx_description
1 polymer ?
#
loop_
_entity_poly.entity_id
_entity_poly.type
_entity_poly.pdbx_seq_one_letter_code
_entity_poly.pdbx_strand_id
1 'polypeptide(L)'
;MTQKLFSNNPDIQKNAYLNWRTCKRAPAHNLFVLASNYADGAFIMIDAIITDNKDKKADGLIMPILYSIDQSIELFIKAIIRLLEEQHGGTVSNYAHHNIEELKNQMVAKIRKIASKTVGLEKHLKPVTDFINELYTKIKVKNSKGQDVVNIDFARYPFDNDGNPHFYVDAPNNVVIDVENLRKIFTDIRVSLESLYFMYESINP
;
A
#
# COMPACT_ATOMS: atom_id res chain seq x y z
N MET A 1 29.95 12.45 24.38
CA MET A 1 29.80 11.82 23.04
C MET A 1 28.33 11.80 22.70
N THR A 2 27.94 12.34 21.54
CA THR A 2 26.56 12.30 21.06
C THR A 2 26.24 10.90 20.55
N GLN A 3 25.16 10.29 21.05
CA GLN A 3 24.69 8.99 20.56
C GLN A 3 24.27 9.10 19.09
N LYS A 4 24.70 8.15 18.26
CA LYS A 4 24.31 8.11 16.83
C LYS A 4 22.90 7.53 16.69
N LEU A 5 22.13 7.98 15.69
CA LEU A 5 20.80 7.44 15.40
C LEU A 5 20.82 5.92 15.13
N PHE A 6 21.73 5.47 14.25
CA PHE A 6 21.92 4.04 13.94
C PHE A 6 22.90 3.40 14.93
N SER A 7 22.51 3.36 16.20
CA SER A 7 23.23 2.67 17.26
C SER A 7 22.25 2.06 18.27
N ASN A 8 22.69 1.07 19.02
CA ASN A 8 21.84 0.43 20.02
C ASN A 8 21.63 1.35 21.23
N ASN A 9 20.38 1.44 21.68
CA ASN A 9 20.06 1.84 23.03
C ASN A 9 20.50 0.73 24.01
N PRO A 10 21.15 1.06 25.14
CA PRO A 10 21.49 0.07 26.17
C PRO A 10 20.28 -0.70 26.69
N ASP A 11 19.10 -0.07 26.69
CA ASP A 11 17.82 -0.70 26.99
C ASP A 11 17.24 -1.32 25.70
N ILE A 12 17.22 -2.66 25.65
CA ILE A 12 16.77 -3.40 24.48
C ILE A 12 15.31 -3.12 24.10
N GLN A 13 14.46 -2.74 25.07
CA GLN A 13 13.05 -2.44 24.83
C GLN A 13 12.85 -1.09 24.13
N LYS A 14 13.91 -0.28 24.03
CA LYS A 14 13.92 1.01 23.34
C LYS A 14 14.57 0.93 21.95
N ASN A 15 14.93 -0.28 21.49
CA ASN A 15 15.47 -0.49 20.15
C ASN A 15 14.38 -0.88 19.16
N ALA A 16 14.42 -0.28 17.98
CA ALA A 16 13.73 -0.77 16.79
C ALA A 16 14.76 -1.43 15.86
N TYR A 17 14.44 -2.61 15.36
CA TYR A 17 15.35 -3.41 14.53
C TYR A 17 14.86 -3.45 13.09
N LEU A 18 15.51 -2.69 12.20
CA LEU A 18 15.09 -2.52 10.80
C LEU A 18 14.98 -3.83 10.03
N ASN A 19 15.82 -4.81 10.34
CA ASN A 19 15.93 -6.06 9.59
C ASN A 19 15.44 -7.30 10.35
N TRP A 20 14.90 -7.16 11.57
CA TRP A 20 14.53 -8.30 12.43
C TRP A 20 13.52 -9.25 11.78
N ARG A 21 12.60 -8.70 11.00
CA ARG A 21 11.55 -9.46 10.30
C ARG A 21 11.93 -9.82 8.86
N THR A 22 13.06 -9.33 8.34
CA THR A 22 13.47 -9.51 6.92
C THR A 22 14.55 -10.56 6.76
N CYS A 23 14.65 -11.16 5.56
CA CYS A 23 15.64 -12.17 5.21
C CYS A 23 16.40 -11.80 3.93
N LYS A 24 17.73 -11.88 3.96
CA LYS A 24 18.61 -11.52 2.82
C LYS A 24 18.27 -12.26 1.52
N ARG A 25 17.74 -13.48 1.60
CA ARG A 25 17.45 -14.35 0.46
C ARG A 25 15.96 -14.55 0.17
N ALA A 26 15.09 -13.75 0.77
CA ALA A 26 13.64 -13.84 0.55
C ALA A 26 13.04 -12.47 0.14
N PRO A 27 13.25 -12.03 -1.12
CA PRO A 27 12.76 -10.73 -1.61
C PRO A 27 11.23 -10.59 -1.52
N ALA A 28 10.46 -11.62 -1.89
CA ALA A 28 9.00 -11.59 -1.78
C ALA A 28 8.55 -11.39 -0.32
N HIS A 29 9.15 -12.16 0.61
CA HIS A 29 8.91 -12.02 2.05
C HIS A 29 9.27 -10.63 2.57
N ASN A 30 10.39 -10.05 2.13
CA ASN A 30 10.79 -8.71 2.56
C ASN A 30 9.79 -7.63 2.12
N LEU A 31 9.26 -7.74 0.89
CA LEU A 31 8.20 -6.85 0.41
C LEU A 31 6.93 -7.02 1.26
N PHE A 32 6.54 -8.26 1.54
CA PHE A 32 5.39 -8.57 2.39
C PHE A 32 5.53 -7.98 3.80
N VAL A 33 6.70 -8.16 4.43
CA VAL A 33 7.00 -7.61 5.75
C VAL A 33 6.90 -6.09 5.76
N LEU A 34 7.45 -5.42 4.74
CA LEU A 34 7.37 -3.97 4.65
C LEU A 34 5.92 -3.49 4.43
N ALA A 35 5.15 -4.20 3.59
CA ALA A 35 3.73 -3.95 3.38
C ALA A 35 2.92 -4.06 4.69
N SER A 36 3.17 -5.11 5.47
CA SER A 36 2.56 -5.34 6.79
C SER A 36 2.95 -4.24 7.77
N ASN A 37 4.22 -3.80 7.78
CA ASN A 37 4.66 -2.72 8.68
C ASN A 37 3.94 -1.40 8.38
N TYR A 38 3.76 -1.05 7.10
CA TYR A 38 2.97 0.13 6.71
C TYR A 38 1.50 -0.02 7.11
N ALA A 39 0.91 -1.21 6.93
CA ALA A 39 -0.46 -1.49 7.37
C ALA A 39 -0.62 -1.30 8.88
N ASP A 40 0.27 -1.91 9.67
CA ASP A 40 0.24 -1.82 11.14
C ASP A 40 0.36 -0.36 11.60
N GLY A 41 1.28 0.42 10.98
CA GLY A 41 1.41 1.86 11.24
C GLY A 41 0.14 2.65 10.91
N ALA A 42 -0.49 2.37 9.77
CA ALA A 42 -1.75 3.00 9.38
C ALA A 42 -2.88 2.67 10.36
N PHE A 43 -3.03 1.40 10.77
CA PHE A 43 -4.04 0.99 11.75
C PHE A 43 -3.85 1.66 13.10
N ILE A 44 -2.60 1.76 13.59
CA ILE A 44 -2.31 2.46 14.85
C ILE A 44 -2.76 3.93 14.78
N MET A 45 -2.48 4.63 13.67
CA MET A 45 -2.89 6.02 13.49
C MET A 45 -4.42 6.16 13.34
N ILE A 46 -5.07 5.27 12.59
CA ILE A 46 -6.53 5.23 12.44
C ILE A 46 -7.21 4.99 13.80
N ASP A 47 -6.72 4.01 14.56
CA ASP A 47 -7.28 3.65 15.86
C ASP A 47 -7.11 4.78 16.88
N ALA A 48 -6.00 5.53 16.81
CA ALA A 48 -5.79 6.73 17.61
C ALA A 48 -6.85 7.82 17.33
N ILE A 49 -7.21 8.03 16.05
CA ILE A 49 -8.26 8.98 15.66
C ILE A 49 -9.63 8.53 16.14
N ILE A 50 -9.98 7.25 15.90
CA ILE A 50 -11.30 6.70 16.27
C ILE A 50 -11.49 6.72 17.79
N THR A 51 -10.42 6.43 18.54
CA THR A 51 -10.46 6.44 20.01
C THR A 51 -10.72 7.86 20.56
N ASP A 52 -9.99 8.86 20.06
CA ASP A 52 -10.19 10.25 20.47
C ASP A 52 -9.66 11.23 19.41
N ASN A 53 -10.53 12.09 18.91
CA ASN A 53 -10.21 13.16 17.96
C ASN A 53 -10.61 14.55 18.48
N LYS A 54 -10.74 14.74 19.79
CA LYS A 54 -11.08 16.07 20.38
C LYS A 54 -10.04 17.14 20.07
N ASP A 55 -8.78 16.74 19.96
CA ASP A 55 -7.64 17.58 19.56
C ASP A 55 -7.51 17.75 18.04
N LYS A 56 -8.43 17.19 17.24
CA LYS A 56 -8.42 17.27 15.77
C LYS A 56 -7.17 16.64 15.13
N LYS A 57 -6.54 15.67 15.79
CA LYS A 57 -5.38 14.94 15.25
C LYS A 57 -5.64 14.29 13.89
N ALA A 58 -6.89 13.98 13.56
CA ALA A 58 -7.27 13.44 12.26
C ALA A 58 -6.75 14.30 11.09
N ASP A 59 -6.83 15.63 11.22
CA ASP A 59 -6.47 16.55 10.14
C ASP A 59 -4.97 16.51 9.83
N GLY A 60 -4.14 16.23 10.85
CA GLY A 60 -2.69 16.06 10.68
C GLY A 60 -2.24 14.64 10.35
N LEU A 61 -3.04 13.62 10.71
CA LEU A 61 -2.71 12.21 10.52
C LEU A 61 -3.25 11.63 9.21
N ILE A 62 -4.24 12.26 8.57
CA ILE A 62 -4.90 11.67 7.40
C ILE A 62 -3.95 11.45 6.22
N MET A 63 -3.05 12.39 5.91
CA MET A 63 -2.08 12.23 4.83
C MET A 63 -1.05 11.11 5.11
N PRO A 64 -0.42 11.05 6.30
CA PRO A 64 0.39 9.89 6.70
C PRO A 64 -0.34 8.55 6.63
N ILE A 65 -1.62 8.51 7.00
CA ILE A 65 -2.46 7.30 6.91
C ILE A 65 -2.63 6.89 5.44
N LEU A 66 -3.06 7.80 4.57
CA LEU A 66 -3.27 7.50 3.15
C LEU A 66 -1.97 7.06 2.47
N TYR A 67 -0.85 7.76 2.74
CA TYR A 67 0.45 7.37 2.26
C TYR A 67 0.82 5.94 2.71
N SER A 68 0.60 5.61 3.98
CA SER A 68 0.89 4.27 4.51
C SER A 68 -0.01 3.20 3.90
N ILE A 69 -1.29 3.50 3.65
CA ILE A 69 -2.23 2.60 2.96
C ILE A 69 -1.75 2.34 1.52
N ASP A 70 -1.41 3.39 0.77
CA ASP A 70 -0.94 3.25 -0.62
C ASP A 70 0.35 2.42 -0.68
N GLN A 71 1.32 2.71 0.18
CA GLN A 71 2.57 1.92 0.27
C GLN A 71 2.29 0.46 0.64
N SER A 72 1.38 0.22 1.59
CA SER A 72 1.02 -1.13 2.01
C SER A 72 0.41 -1.94 0.85
N ILE A 73 -0.58 -1.38 0.16
CA ILE A 73 -1.25 -2.03 -0.98
C ILE A 73 -0.25 -2.31 -2.11
N GLU A 74 0.54 -1.30 -2.49
CA GLU A 74 1.55 -1.43 -3.53
C GLU A 74 2.54 -2.56 -3.20
N LEU A 75 3.07 -2.58 -1.98
CA LEU A 75 4.07 -3.56 -1.56
C LEU A 75 3.49 -4.97 -1.41
N PHE A 76 2.25 -5.12 -0.94
CA PHE A 76 1.59 -6.44 -0.92
C PHE A 76 1.42 -6.99 -2.34
N ILE A 77 0.97 -6.17 -3.29
CA ILE A 77 0.84 -6.60 -4.69
C ILE A 77 2.21 -6.98 -5.27
N LYS A 78 3.24 -6.17 -5.02
CA LYS A 78 4.62 -6.48 -5.44
C LYS A 78 5.15 -7.74 -4.78
N ALA A 79 4.83 -8.00 -3.52
CA ALA A 79 5.21 -9.22 -2.81
C ALA A 79 4.60 -10.46 -3.48
N ILE A 80 3.30 -10.40 -3.84
CA ILE A 80 2.62 -11.48 -4.56
C ILE A 80 3.25 -11.66 -5.95
N ILE A 81 3.43 -10.60 -6.73
CA ILE A 81 4.09 -10.68 -8.05
C ILE A 81 5.46 -11.34 -7.92
N ARG A 82 6.26 -10.91 -6.95
CA ARG A 82 7.60 -11.43 -6.72
C ARG A 82 7.60 -12.90 -6.35
N LEU A 83 6.69 -13.29 -5.47
CA LEU A 83 6.51 -14.68 -5.05
C LEU A 83 6.20 -15.58 -6.25
N LEU A 84 5.28 -15.16 -7.11
CA LEU A 84 4.92 -15.90 -8.31
C LEU A 84 6.09 -16.05 -9.30
N GLU A 85 6.89 -14.99 -9.47
CA GLU A 85 8.11 -15.00 -10.29
C GLU A 85 9.19 -15.93 -9.73
N GLU A 86 9.37 -15.95 -8.42
CA GLU A 86 10.34 -16.83 -7.75
C GLU A 86 9.95 -18.30 -7.87
N GLN A 87 8.66 -18.62 -7.82
CA GLN A 87 8.15 -20.00 -7.89
C GLN A 87 8.06 -20.57 -9.31
N HIS A 88 7.66 -19.76 -10.29
CA HIS A 88 7.32 -20.23 -11.64
C HIS A 88 8.33 -19.78 -12.71
N GLY A 89 9.37 -19.05 -12.30
CA GLY A 89 10.33 -18.42 -13.20
C GLY A 89 9.73 -17.25 -13.99
N GLY A 90 10.55 -16.70 -14.90
CA GLY A 90 10.19 -15.57 -15.75
C GLY A 90 11.02 -14.31 -15.48
N THR A 91 10.71 -13.24 -16.22
CA THR A 91 11.39 -11.96 -16.07
C THR A 91 11.01 -11.32 -14.74
N VAL A 92 12.02 -11.03 -13.92
CA VAL A 92 11.87 -10.29 -12.68
C VAL A 92 11.34 -8.90 -12.98
N SER A 93 10.24 -8.53 -12.32
CA SER A 93 9.69 -7.18 -12.43
C SER A 93 10.66 -6.14 -11.88
N ASN A 94 10.87 -5.06 -12.63
CA ASN A 94 11.72 -3.94 -12.22
C ASN A 94 10.96 -2.86 -11.42
N TYR A 95 9.64 -2.99 -11.29
CA TYR A 95 8.76 -2.07 -10.58
C TYR A 95 8.92 -0.60 -10.98
N ALA A 96 9.12 -0.34 -12.27
CA ALA A 96 9.43 1.00 -12.77
C ALA A 96 8.35 2.07 -12.51
N HIS A 97 7.12 1.65 -12.20
CA HIS A 97 6.01 2.54 -11.86
C HIS A 97 5.31 2.11 -10.56
N HIS A 98 4.64 3.07 -9.92
CA HIS A 98 3.94 2.94 -8.65
C HIS A 98 2.40 2.87 -8.81
N ASN A 99 1.91 2.78 -10.05
CA ASN A 99 0.48 2.71 -10.33
C ASN A 99 -0.12 1.38 -9.80
N ILE A 100 -0.92 1.47 -8.74
CA ILE A 100 -1.53 0.32 -8.05
C ILE A 100 -2.48 -0.45 -8.97
N GLU A 101 -3.28 0.23 -9.80
CA GLU A 101 -4.17 -0.40 -10.79
C GLU A 101 -3.39 -1.27 -11.78
N GLU A 102 -2.30 -0.74 -12.34
CA GLU A 102 -1.45 -1.47 -13.29
C GLU A 102 -0.75 -2.65 -12.61
N LEU A 103 -0.23 -2.47 -11.39
CA LEU A 103 0.38 -3.54 -10.60
C LEU A 103 -0.65 -4.64 -10.27
N LYS A 104 -1.88 -4.28 -9.90
CA LYS A 104 -2.96 -5.24 -9.66
C LYS A 104 -3.27 -6.04 -10.93
N ASN A 105 -3.37 -5.37 -12.08
CA ASN A 105 -3.63 -6.03 -13.37
C ASN A 105 -2.48 -6.97 -13.75
N GLN A 106 -1.23 -6.58 -13.50
CA GLN A 106 -0.06 -7.41 -13.70
C GLN A 106 -0.09 -8.66 -12.79
N MET A 107 -0.41 -8.50 -11.51
CA MET A 107 -0.57 -9.59 -10.55
C MET A 107 -1.65 -10.58 -11.02
N VAL A 108 -2.83 -10.09 -11.38
CA VAL A 108 -3.93 -10.92 -11.91
C VAL A 108 -3.52 -11.66 -13.18
N ALA A 109 -2.82 -10.99 -14.10
CA ALA A 109 -2.34 -11.62 -15.32
C ALA A 109 -1.34 -12.75 -15.03
N LYS A 110 -0.44 -12.57 -14.06
CA LYS A 110 0.49 -13.63 -13.62
C LYS A 110 -0.24 -14.79 -12.97
N ILE A 111 -1.18 -14.52 -12.06
CA ILE A 111 -2.03 -15.54 -11.43
C ILE A 111 -2.77 -16.37 -12.50
N ARG A 112 -3.39 -15.72 -13.48
CA ARG A 112 -4.13 -16.40 -14.57
C ARG A 112 -3.24 -17.27 -15.46
N LYS A 113 -1.94 -17.00 -15.54
CA LYS A 113 -0.99 -17.83 -16.31
C LYS A 113 -0.59 -19.12 -15.57
N ILE A 114 -0.59 -19.09 -14.24
CA ILE A 114 -0.09 -20.22 -13.41
C ILE A 114 -1.23 -21.06 -12.81
N ALA A 115 -2.37 -20.44 -12.49
CA ALA A 115 -3.44 -21.09 -11.77
C ALA A 115 -4.35 -21.86 -12.73
N SER A 116 -4.57 -23.14 -12.43
CA SER A 116 -5.49 -24.00 -13.19
C SER A 116 -6.95 -23.58 -13.08
N LYS A 117 -7.32 -22.89 -11.99
CA LYS A 117 -8.63 -22.26 -11.78
C LYS A 117 -8.46 -20.93 -11.05
N THR A 118 -9.08 -19.87 -11.58
CA THR A 118 -9.10 -18.53 -10.96
C THR A 118 -10.51 -18.11 -10.52
N VAL A 119 -11.41 -19.09 -10.41
CA VAL A 119 -12.80 -18.86 -9.95
C VAL A 119 -12.76 -18.24 -8.56
N GLY A 120 -13.40 -17.08 -8.40
CA GLY A 120 -13.45 -16.35 -7.14
C GLY A 120 -12.35 -15.30 -6.96
N LEU A 121 -11.32 -15.25 -7.82
CA LEU A 121 -10.24 -14.25 -7.70
C LEU A 121 -10.76 -12.81 -7.77
N GLU A 122 -11.69 -12.53 -8.69
CA GLU A 122 -12.28 -11.19 -8.83
C GLU A 122 -13.11 -10.80 -7.60
N LYS A 123 -13.87 -11.75 -7.04
CA LYS A 123 -14.61 -11.55 -5.79
C LYS A 123 -13.68 -11.30 -4.62
N HIS A 124 -12.57 -12.05 -4.55
CA HIS A 124 -11.55 -11.91 -3.53
C HIS A 124 -10.88 -10.53 -3.57
N LEU A 125 -10.54 -10.06 -4.78
CA LEU A 125 -9.92 -8.75 -5.02
C LEU A 125 -10.92 -7.59 -5.09
N LYS A 126 -12.20 -7.81 -4.77
CA LYS A 126 -13.23 -6.77 -4.82
C LYS A 126 -12.91 -5.58 -3.90
N PRO A 127 -12.52 -5.77 -2.62
CA PRO A 127 -12.18 -4.65 -1.74
C PRO A 127 -11.06 -3.75 -2.31
N VAL A 128 -10.02 -4.38 -2.87
CA VAL A 128 -8.90 -3.68 -3.51
C VAL A 128 -9.37 -2.92 -4.75
N THR A 129 -10.24 -3.55 -5.55
CA THR A 129 -10.75 -2.95 -6.79
C THR A 129 -11.68 -1.78 -6.52
N ASP A 130 -12.59 -1.90 -5.54
CA ASP A 130 -13.50 -0.82 -5.17
C ASP A 130 -12.72 0.41 -4.67
N PHE A 131 -11.72 0.20 -3.79
CA PHE A 131 -10.87 1.27 -3.29
C PHE A 131 -10.08 1.98 -4.39
N ILE A 132 -9.43 1.22 -5.29
CA ILE A 132 -8.72 1.80 -6.43
C ILE A 132 -9.69 2.60 -7.30
N ASN A 133 -10.86 2.06 -7.61
CA ASN A 133 -11.84 2.75 -8.44
C ASN A 133 -12.27 4.07 -7.81
N GLU A 134 -12.57 4.08 -6.52
CA GLU A 134 -12.96 5.29 -5.78
C GLU A 134 -11.83 6.32 -5.76
N LEU A 135 -10.62 5.92 -5.33
CA LEU A 135 -9.45 6.80 -5.26
C LEU A 135 -9.09 7.37 -6.64
N TYR A 136 -9.13 6.55 -7.68
CA TYR A 136 -8.70 6.94 -9.02
C TYR A 136 -9.69 7.92 -9.66
N THR A 137 -10.94 8.01 -9.18
CA THR A 137 -11.83 9.13 -9.56
C THR A 137 -11.28 10.51 -9.15
N LYS A 138 -10.35 10.55 -8.19
CA LYS A 138 -9.75 11.78 -7.65
C LYS A 138 -8.34 12.03 -8.17
N ILE A 139 -7.55 10.99 -8.38
CA ILE A 139 -6.10 11.11 -8.67
C ILE A 139 -5.72 10.77 -10.11
N LYS A 140 -6.63 10.21 -10.91
CA LYS A 140 -6.40 9.98 -12.34
C LYS A 140 -6.80 11.24 -13.10
N VAL A 141 -5.81 11.94 -13.63
CA VAL A 141 -5.97 13.24 -14.29
C VAL A 141 -5.32 13.25 -15.67
N LYS A 142 -5.58 14.29 -16.46
CA LYS A 142 -4.87 14.54 -17.71
C LYS A 142 -3.65 15.43 -17.44
N ASN A 143 -2.46 15.00 -17.86
CA ASN A 143 -1.28 15.87 -17.83
C ASN A 143 -1.36 16.97 -18.89
N SER A 144 -0.36 17.86 -18.90
CA SER A 144 -0.19 18.94 -19.89
C SER A 144 -0.21 18.49 -21.36
N LYS A 145 0.01 17.19 -21.64
CA LYS A 145 -0.03 16.58 -22.99
C LYS A 145 -1.34 15.86 -23.30
N GLY A 146 -2.35 15.95 -22.42
CA GLY A 146 -3.64 15.27 -22.57
C GLY A 146 -3.59 13.75 -22.34
N GLN A 147 -2.52 13.24 -21.72
CA GLN A 147 -2.38 11.82 -21.39
C GLN A 147 -2.91 11.54 -19.98
N ASP A 148 -3.55 10.39 -19.79
CA ASP A 148 -3.94 9.95 -18.45
C ASP A 148 -2.70 9.66 -17.60
N VAL A 149 -2.63 10.30 -16.44
CA VAL A 149 -1.61 10.06 -15.42
C VAL A 149 -2.30 9.80 -14.08
N VAL A 150 -1.66 8.98 -13.24
CA VAL A 150 -2.14 8.68 -11.89
C VAL A 150 -1.21 9.35 -10.90
N ASN A 151 -1.72 10.36 -10.21
CA ASN A 151 -0.98 11.14 -9.23
C ASN A 151 -0.99 10.43 -7.86
N ILE A 152 -0.34 9.26 -7.79
CA ILE A 152 -0.29 8.41 -6.58
C ILE A 152 0.51 9.06 -5.43
N ASP A 153 1.28 10.10 -5.71
CA ASP A 153 2.05 10.89 -4.76
C ASP A 153 1.22 11.98 -4.05
N PHE A 154 -0.11 12.03 -4.26
CA PHE A 154 -1.00 13.02 -3.66
C PHE A 154 -0.95 13.07 -2.13
N ALA A 155 -0.61 11.95 -1.46
CA ALA A 155 -0.48 11.91 -0.01
C ALA A 155 0.88 12.43 0.49
N ARG A 156 1.82 12.71 -0.43
CA ARG A 156 3.18 13.17 -0.13
C ARG A 156 3.40 14.63 -0.50
N TYR A 157 2.86 15.08 -1.63
CA TYR A 157 2.98 16.45 -2.11
C TYR A 157 1.60 17.06 -2.29
N PRO A 158 1.44 18.40 -2.15
CA PRO A 158 0.18 19.08 -2.44
C PRO A 158 -0.04 19.39 -3.92
N PHE A 159 0.90 19.03 -4.79
CA PHE A 159 0.87 19.27 -6.22
C PHE A 159 1.57 18.14 -6.99
N ASP A 160 1.25 18.01 -8.27
CA ASP A 160 1.87 17.06 -9.19
C ASP A 160 3.21 17.57 -9.78
N ASN A 161 3.84 16.76 -10.63
CA ASN A 161 5.12 17.10 -11.28
C ASN A 161 5.05 18.31 -12.22
N ASP A 162 3.85 18.66 -12.70
CA ASP A 162 3.61 19.85 -13.52
C ASP A 162 3.29 21.08 -12.64
N GLY A 163 3.24 20.92 -11.30
CA GLY A 163 2.94 21.96 -10.32
C GLY A 163 1.45 22.20 -10.12
N ASN A 164 0.56 21.37 -10.68
CA ASN A 164 -0.87 21.52 -10.50
C ASN A 164 -1.30 21.03 -9.12
N PRO A 165 -2.19 21.75 -8.42
CA PRO A 165 -2.68 21.33 -7.11
C PRO A 165 -3.43 19.98 -7.19
N HIS A 166 -3.27 19.13 -6.17
CA HIS A 166 -4.13 17.94 -6.06
C HIS A 166 -5.56 18.30 -5.67
N PHE A 167 -6.47 17.35 -5.87
CA PHE A 167 -7.92 17.51 -5.73
C PHE A 167 -8.39 18.13 -4.41
N TYR A 168 -7.63 17.96 -3.32
CA TYR A 168 -7.99 18.51 -2.00
C TYR A 168 -7.49 19.94 -1.78
N VAL A 169 -6.51 20.40 -2.56
CA VAL A 169 -5.99 21.77 -2.51
C VAL A 169 -6.87 22.72 -3.33
N ASP A 170 -7.35 22.26 -4.49
CA ASP A 170 -8.19 23.04 -5.41
C ASP A 170 -9.70 22.93 -5.11
N ALA A 171 -10.08 22.20 -4.06
CA ALA A 171 -11.48 21.97 -3.75
C ALA A 171 -12.18 23.26 -3.25
N PRO A 172 -13.40 23.57 -3.73
CA PRO A 172 -14.15 24.73 -3.25
C PRO A 172 -14.68 24.57 -1.82
N ASN A 173 -14.71 23.34 -1.32
CA ASN A 173 -15.16 22.98 0.02
C ASN A 173 -14.20 21.96 0.63
N ASN A 174 -14.29 21.77 1.96
CA ASN A 174 -13.51 20.75 2.65
C ASN A 174 -13.75 19.36 2.03
N VAL A 175 -12.65 18.70 1.66
CA VAL A 175 -12.67 17.28 1.31
C VAL A 175 -12.47 16.49 2.59
N VAL A 176 -13.42 15.60 2.91
CA VAL A 176 -13.45 14.85 4.16
C VAL A 176 -13.31 13.36 3.89
N ILE A 177 -12.76 12.64 4.87
CA ILE A 177 -12.67 11.18 4.86
C ILE A 177 -13.33 10.65 6.13
N ASP A 178 -14.24 9.69 5.96
CA ASP A 178 -14.80 8.91 7.06
C ASP A 178 -13.74 7.91 7.53
N VAL A 179 -13.08 8.22 8.65
CA VAL A 179 -11.99 7.41 9.19
C VAL A 179 -12.48 6.05 9.71
N GLU A 180 -13.70 5.95 10.22
CA GLU A 180 -14.26 4.65 10.65
C GLU A 180 -14.52 3.75 9.45
N ASN A 181 -15.04 4.30 8.36
CA ASN A 181 -15.23 3.55 7.12
C ASN A 181 -13.89 3.21 6.45
N LEU A 182 -12.92 4.13 6.46
CA LEU A 182 -11.56 3.88 5.97
C LEU A 182 -10.93 2.67 6.68
N ARG A 183 -11.11 2.57 8.01
CA ARG A 183 -10.63 1.42 8.79
C ARG A 183 -11.20 0.10 8.28
N LYS A 184 -12.50 0.04 8.01
CA LYS A 184 -13.19 -1.16 7.51
C LYS A 184 -12.68 -1.54 6.13
N ILE A 185 -12.67 -0.57 5.21
CA ILE A 185 -12.15 -0.75 3.84
C ILE A 185 -10.71 -1.28 3.87
N PHE A 186 -9.84 -0.67 4.68
CA PHE A 186 -8.44 -1.08 4.74
C PHE A 186 -8.24 -2.44 5.41
N THR A 187 -9.10 -2.81 6.36
CA THR A 187 -9.13 -4.18 6.93
C THR A 187 -9.45 -5.21 5.84
N ASP A 188 -10.47 -4.98 5.03
CA ASP A 188 -10.89 -5.90 3.97
C ASP A 188 -9.82 -6.03 2.87
N ILE A 189 -9.16 -4.91 2.52
CA ILE A 189 -8.02 -4.89 1.60
C ILE A 189 -6.86 -5.73 2.13
N ARG A 190 -6.46 -5.54 3.40
CA ARG A 190 -5.36 -6.29 4.02
C ARG A 190 -5.68 -7.78 4.02
N VAL A 191 -6.86 -8.18 4.48
CA VAL A 191 -7.29 -9.58 4.50
C VAL A 191 -7.25 -10.18 3.10
N SER A 192 -7.76 -9.46 2.09
CA SER A 192 -7.71 -9.88 0.69
C SER A 192 -6.27 -10.15 0.22
N LEU A 193 -5.36 -9.19 0.40
CA LEU A 193 -4.00 -9.31 -0.13
C LEU A 193 -3.13 -10.29 0.66
N GLU A 194 -3.21 -10.30 1.99
CA GLU A 194 -2.45 -11.23 2.83
C GLU A 194 -2.86 -12.67 2.59
N SER A 195 -4.17 -12.96 2.57
CA SER A 195 -4.65 -14.33 2.29
C SER A 195 -4.24 -14.82 0.90
N LEU A 196 -4.20 -13.92 -0.09
CA LEU A 196 -3.73 -14.27 -1.43
C LEU A 196 -2.22 -14.56 -1.44
N TYR A 197 -1.43 -13.77 -0.72
CA TYR A 197 0.01 -14.04 -0.55
C TYR A 197 0.24 -15.40 0.12
N PHE A 198 -0.40 -15.67 1.26
CA PHE A 198 -0.24 -16.94 1.98
C PHE A 198 -0.74 -18.15 1.19
N MET A 199 -1.80 -17.99 0.40
CA MET A 199 -2.27 -19.03 -0.51
C MET A 199 -1.15 -19.46 -1.46
N TYR A 200 -0.46 -18.53 -2.12
CA TYR A 200 0.63 -18.86 -3.03
C TYR A 200 1.91 -19.27 -2.32
N GLU A 201 2.18 -18.75 -1.13
CA GLU A 201 3.35 -19.15 -0.33
C GLU A 201 3.23 -20.63 0.07
N SER A 202 2.05 -21.05 0.54
CA SER A 202 1.79 -22.42 1.01
C SER A 202 1.84 -23.49 -0.08
N ILE A 203 1.74 -23.11 -1.36
CA ILE A 203 1.76 -24.04 -2.50
C ILE A 203 3.19 -24.55 -2.78
N ASN A 204 4.22 -24.06 -2.08
CA ASN A 204 5.62 -24.46 -2.28
C ASN A 204 6.39 -24.63 -0.95
N PRO A 205 6.41 -25.84 -0.34
CA PRO A 205 7.28 -26.15 0.79
C PRO A 205 8.77 -26.22 0.41
#